data_AF-A0A485NDW2-F1
#
_entry.id   AF-A0A485NDW2-F1
#
_cell.length_a   1.000
_cell.length_b   1.000
_cell.length_c   1.000
_cell.angle_alpha   90.00
_cell.angle_beta   90.00
_cell.angle_gamma   90.00
#
_symmetry.space_group_name_H-M   'P 1'
#
loop_
_entity.id
_entity.type
_entity.pdbx_description
1 polymer ?
#
loop_
_entity_poly.entity_id
_entity_poly.type
_entity_poly.pdbx_seq_one_letter_code
_entity_poly.pdbx_strand_id
1 'polypeptide(L)'
;MDAHPPGKAPGSHSPIFLRRLPVPTCSAPKCPASRRKDPDWASYKLGIFICLNCSGVHRNFPDISRVKSVRLDFWDDSTVEFMTHNGNLHVKAKYEARVPAFYYIPQANDCLVLKEQWIRAKYERQEFMADGKTISPPGNREGFLWKRGRDNAQFLRRKFVLLAREGLLKYYTKEEGKGPKAVISIRDLNATFETEKIGNPHGLQITYRREGHIRNLFVYHESGKEIVDWFNALRAARLQYLKTAFPELPESELVPLITRNYLKQGFMEKTGPKVYYVDQMVVKTAVEGVRQSV
;
A
#
# COMPACT_ATOMS: atom_id res chain seq x y z
N MET A 1 -36.69 28.58 52.52
CA MET A 1 -37.03 27.74 51.36
C MET A 1 -36.42 28.42 50.15
N ASP A 2 -35.12 28.20 49.91
CA ASP A 2 -34.41 28.78 48.77
C ASP A 2 -34.43 27.77 47.63
N ALA A 3 -35.38 27.94 46.71
CA ALA A 3 -35.43 27.15 45.49
C ALA A 3 -34.38 27.69 44.51
N HIS A 4 -33.31 26.91 44.32
CA HIS A 4 -32.37 27.08 43.21
C HIS A 4 -33.12 27.06 41.87
N PRO A 5 -32.73 27.90 40.89
CA PRO A 5 -33.24 27.74 39.53
C PRO A 5 -32.73 26.40 38.94
N PRO A 6 -33.51 25.73 38.09
CA PRO A 6 -33.10 24.46 37.51
C PRO A 6 -31.83 24.68 36.68
N GLY A 7 -30.77 23.95 37.04
CA GLY A 7 -29.53 23.92 36.27
C GLY A 7 -29.83 23.59 34.82
N LYS A 8 -29.30 24.40 33.91
CA LYS A 8 -29.29 24.09 32.48
C LYS A 8 -28.75 22.68 32.29
N ALA A 9 -29.50 21.83 31.59
CA ALA A 9 -28.99 20.55 31.11
C ALA A 9 -27.65 20.78 30.40
N PRO A 10 -26.64 19.91 30.60
CA PRO A 10 -25.35 20.07 29.94
C PRO A 10 -25.59 20.11 28.43
N GLY A 11 -25.17 21.21 27.83
CA GLY A 11 -25.50 21.56 26.46
C GLY A 11 -25.10 20.46 25.50
N SER A 12 -26.04 20.04 24.66
CA SER A 12 -25.74 19.37 23.41
C SER A 12 -24.90 20.33 22.56
N HIS A 13 -23.58 20.23 22.63
CA HIS A 13 -22.74 20.88 21.64
C HIS A 13 -23.06 20.26 20.28
N SER A 14 -23.80 21.00 19.47
CA SER A 14 -24.12 20.60 18.11
C SER A 14 -22.81 20.34 17.36
N PRO A 15 -22.71 19.29 16.52
CA PRO A 15 -21.49 18.93 15.76
C PRO A 15 -21.03 20.00 14.74
N ILE A 16 -21.57 21.22 14.80
CA ILE A 16 -21.32 22.34 13.90
C ILE A 16 -19.87 22.82 13.98
N PHE A 17 -19.18 22.68 15.11
CA PHE A 17 -17.78 23.12 15.20
C PHE A 17 -16.83 22.18 14.46
N LEU A 18 -17.02 20.86 14.57
CA LEU A 18 -16.30 19.87 13.76
C LEU A 18 -16.63 19.98 12.26
N ARG A 19 -17.78 20.55 11.88
CA ARG A 19 -18.12 20.88 10.47
C ARG A 19 -17.32 22.06 9.92
N ARG A 20 -16.74 22.92 10.78
CA ARG A 20 -15.98 24.12 10.40
C ARG A 20 -14.47 23.94 10.50
N LEU A 21 -14.00 22.88 11.15
CA LEU A 21 -12.58 22.55 11.09
C LEU A 21 -12.23 22.27 9.63
N PRO A 22 -11.21 22.95 9.06
CA PRO A 22 -10.77 22.67 7.70
C PRO A 22 -10.32 21.22 7.66
N VAL A 23 -11.17 20.33 7.13
CA VAL A 23 -10.94 18.91 7.25
C VAL A 23 -9.77 18.56 6.34
N PRO A 24 -8.58 18.26 6.87
CA PRO A 24 -7.47 17.98 6.01
C PRO A 24 -7.75 16.60 5.42
N THR A 25 -7.59 16.50 4.11
CA THR A 25 -7.64 15.27 3.31
C THR A 25 -7.32 14.02 4.12
N CYS A 26 -8.14 12.96 3.95
CA CYS A 26 -7.96 11.64 4.55
C CYS A 26 -6.48 11.29 4.77
N SER A 27 -6.14 10.71 5.93
CA SER A 27 -4.76 10.33 6.30
C SER A 27 -4.06 9.34 5.34
N ALA A 28 -4.75 8.86 4.30
CA ALA A 28 -4.17 8.18 3.15
C ALA A 28 -4.18 9.16 1.97
N PRO A 29 -3.01 9.54 1.40
CA PRO A 29 -2.87 10.78 0.63
C PRO A 29 -3.69 10.89 -0.66
N LYS A 30 -4.37 9.83 -1.12
CA LYS A 30 -5.24 9.86 -2.31
C LYS A 30 -6.47 8.97 -2.18
N CYS A 31 -7.06 8.82 -0.99
CA CYS A 31 -8.32 8.09 -0.81
C CYS A 31 -9.43 8.65 -1.75
N PRO A 32 -10.41 7.88 -2.26
CA PRO A 32 -11.49 8.49 -3.07
C PRO A 32 -12.28 9.52 -2.24
N ALA A 33 -12.33 9.28 -0.92
CA ALA A 33 -12.88 10.21 0.05
C ALA A 33 -12.01 11.46 0.30
N SER A 34 -10.76 11.53 -0.18
CA SER A 34 -9.98 12.78 -0.20
C SER A 34 -10.45 13.73 -1.31
N ARG A 35 -11.33 13.28 -2.22
CA ARG A 35 -12.06 14.13 -3.18
C ARG A 35 -13.51 14.40 -2.75
N ARG A 36 -14.07 13.63 -1.81
CA ARG A 36 -15.30 14.03 -1.10
C ARG A 36 -14.89 15.07 -0.07
N LYS A 37 -15.59 16.21 -0.06
CA LYS A 37 -15.15 17.41 0.67
C LYS A 37 -15.01 17.20 2.18
N ASP A 38 -15.66 16.20 2.78
CA ASP A 38 -15.59 15.96 4.22
C ASP A 38 -15.46 14.46 4.56
N PRO A 39 -14.41 13.99 5.27
CA PRO A 39 -14.40 12.67 5.89
C PRO A 39 -15.45 12.59 7.01
N ASP A 40 -16.32 11.58 6.94
CA ASP A 40 -17.45 11.42 7.88
C ASP A 40 -17.08 10.70 9.19
N TRP A 41 -15.82 10.28 9.33
CA TRP A 41 -15.33 9.51 10.48
C TRP A 41 -14.05 10.10 11.04
N ALA A 42 -13.83 9.90 12.33
CA ALA A 42 -12.63 10.34 13.01
C ALA A 42 -12.16 9.28 14.01
N SER A 43 -10.84 9.09 14.10
CA SER A 43 -10.22 8.35 15.19
C SER A 43 -9.87 9.30 16.32
N TYR A 44 -10.71 9.37 17.34
CA TYR A 44 -10.59 10.35 18.42
C TYR A 44 -9.50 10.04 19.45
N LYS A 45 -8.95 8.81 19.45
CA LYS A 45 -7.70 8.51 20.18
C LYS A 45 -6.44 9.00 19.47
N LEU A 46 -6.48 9.07 18.14
CA LEU A 46 -5.32 9.43 17.31
C LEU A 46 -5.38 10.89 16.86
N GLY A 47 -6.53 11.56 16.96
CA GLY A 47 -6.69 12.95 16.52
C GLY A 47 -6.74 13.09 15.00
N ILE A 48 -7.29 12.10 14.27
CA ILE A 48 -7.33 12.11 12.80
C ILE A 48 -8.73 11.94 12.24
N PHE A 49 -8.94 12.54 11.08
CA PHE A 49 -10.12 12.34 10.24
C PHE A 49 -9.84 11.32 9.14
N ILE A 50 -10.76 10.37 8.98
CA ILE A 50 -10.60 9.19 8.12
C ILE A 50 -11.88 8.92 7.34
N CYS A 51 -11.75 8.23 6.20
CA CYS A 51 -12.92 7.82 5.43
C CYS A 51 -13.60 6.57 6.03
N LEU A 52 -14.80 6.26 5.55
CA LEU A 52 -15.54 5.06 5.93
C LEU A 52 -14.70 3.77 5.76
N ASN A 53 -14.00 3.62 4.63
CA ASN A 53 -13.20 2.41 4.37
C ASN A 53 -12.02 2.28 5.36
N CYS A 54 -11.34 3.38 5.67
CA CYS A 54 -10.26 3.39 6.66
C CYS A 54 -10.79 3.17 8.07
N SER A 55 -12.00 3.65 8.38
CA SER A 55 -12.64 3.44 9.69
C SER A 55 -12.79 1.95 10.02
N GLY A 56 -13.10 1.10 9.02
CA GLY A 56 -13.17 -0.34 9.21
C GLY A 56 -11.84 -0.95 9.67
N VAL A 57 -10.72 -0.53 9.07
CA VAL A 57 -9.38 -0.96 9.49
C VAL A 57 -9.07 -0.47 10.91
N HIS A 58 -9.36 0.79 11.22
CA HIS A 58 -9.11 1.38 12.53
C HIS A 58 -9.88 0.71 13.67
N ARG A 59 -11.05 0.10 13.40
CA ARG A 59 -11.81 -0.70 14.37
C ARG A 59 -11.12 -2.02 14.75
N ASN A 60 -10.17 -2.50 13.94
CA ASN A 60 -9.49 -3.77 14.19
C ASN A 60 -8.34 -3.67 15.21
N PHE A 61 -8.06 -2.48 15.77
CA PHE A 61 -7.06 -2.27 16.83
C PHE A 61 -7.55 -1.21 17.87
N PRO A 62 -8.59 -1.54 18.66
CA PRO A 62 -9.31 -0.60 19.53
C PRO A 62 -8.48 0.02 20.67
N ASP A 63 -7.37 -0.63 21.03
CA ASP A 63 -6.44 -0.13 22.05
C ASP A 63 -5.70 1.12 21.57
N ILE A 64 -5.38 1.18 20.27
CA ILE A 64 -4.65 2.28 19.64
C ILE A 64 -5.60 3.29 19.00
N SER A 65 -6.67 2.83 18.34
CA SER A 65 -7.60 3.71 17.60
C SER A 65 -9.04 3.44 17.98
N ARG A 66 -9.81 4.50 18.22
CA ARG A 66 -11.26 4.43 18.43
C ARG A 66 -11.95 5.39 17.50
N VAL A 67 -12.97 4.92 16.80
CA VAL A 67 -13.61 5.62 15.69
C VAL A 67 -14.99 6.11 16.11
N LYS A 68 -15.32 7.36 15.78
CA LYS A 68 -16.67 7.93 15.83
C LYS A 68 -17.05 8.54 14.48
N SER A 69 -18.34 8.54 14.14
CA SER A 69 -18.89 9.36 13.08
C SER A 69 -18.83 10.84 13.50
N VAL A 70 -18.30 11.68 12.62
CA VAL A 70 -18.26 13.13 12.84
C VAL A 70 -19.68 13.72 12.84
N ARG A 71 -20.61 13.09 12.13
CA ARG A 71 -21.98 13.61 11.94
C ARG A 71 -23.02 12.97 12.85
N LEU A 72 -22.86 11.68 13.14
CA LEU A 72 -23.93 10.86 13.74
C LEU A 72 -23.70 10.56 15.23
N ASP A 73 -22.47 10.62 15.72
CA ASP A 73 -22.15 10.28 17.10
C ASP A 73 -22.07 11.52 18.00
N PHE A 74 -22.22 11.31 19.30
CA PHE A 74 -22.02 12.35 20.31
C PHE A 74 -20.53 12.66 20.52
N TRP A 75 -20.24 13.96 20.63
CA TRP A 75 -18.90 14.51 20.88
C TRP A 75 -18.96 15.41 22.12
N ASP A 76 -18.21 15.04 23.15
CA ASP A 76 -17.95 15.91 24.29
C ASP A 76 -16.86 16.94 23.97
N ASP A 77 -16.88 18.05 24.70
CA ASP A 77 -15.99 19.19 24.45
C ASP A 77 -14.51 18.82 24.54
N SER A 78 -14.13 17.95 25.48
CA SER A 78 -12.73 17.51 25.64
C SER A 78 -12.23 16.75 24.40
N THR A 79 -13.09 15.92 23.81
CA THR A 79 -12.76 15.19 22.59
C THR A 79 -12.71 16.14 21.38
N VAL A 80 -13.62 17.12 21.29
CA VAL A 80 -13.58 18.15 20.23
C VAL A 80 -12.30 18.99 20.31
N GLU A 81 -11.93 19.40 21.52
CA GLU A 81 -10.70 20.14 21.78
C GLU A 81 -9.46 19.32 21.40
N PHE A 82 -9.41 18.04 21.78
CA PHE A 82 -8.33 17.13 21.38
C PHE A 82 -8.23 17.01 19.85
N MET A 83 -9.35 16.84 19.15
CA MET A 83 -9.36 16.78 17.68
C MET A 83 -8.89 18.09 17.03
N THR A 84 -9.23 19.24 17.63
CA THR A 84 -8.87 20.58 17.15
C THR A 84 -7.37 20.87 17.31
N HIS A 85 -6.78 20.47 18.44
CA HIS A 85 -5.34 20.60 18.69
C HIS A 85 -4.50 19.60 17.90
N ASN A 86 -5.10 18.48 17.49
CA ASN A 86 -4.49 17.52 16.59
C ASN A 86 -4.93 17.78 15.13
N GLY A 87 -5.26 16.73 14.39
CA GLY A 87 -5.61 16.79 12.98
C GLY A 87 -4.58 16.10 12.09
N ASN A 88 -5.00 15.80 10.87
CA ASN A 88 -4.24 14.95 9.96
C ASN A 88 -2.83 15.47 9.67
N LEU A 89 -2.63 16.80 9.61
CA LEU A 89 -1.31 17.39 9.36
C LEU A 89 -0.35 17.15 10.53
N HIS A 90 -0.80 17.44 11.76
CA HIS A 90 0.00 17.24 12.98
C HIS A 90 0.36 15.75 13.15
N VAL A 91 -0.65 14.88 13.02
CA VAL A 91 -0.45 13.44 13.17
C VAL A 91 0.41 12.87 12.04
N LYS A 92 0.30 13.40 10.82
CA LYS A 92 1.19 13.04 9.72
C LYS A 92 2.64 13.40 10.02
N ALA A 93 2.91 14.60 10.53
CA ALA A 93 4.27 15.00 10.90
C ALA A 93 4.90 14.06 11.95
N LYS A 94 4.07 13.47 12.83
CA LYS A 94 4.51 12.48 13.82
C LYS A 94 4.71 11.08 13.24
N TYR A 95 3.68 10.52 12.60
CA TYR A 95 3.64 9.09 12.20
C TYR A 95 4.15 8.81 10.79
N GLU A 96 4.46 9.84 10.00
CA GLU A 96 5.06 9.75 8.66
C GLU A 96 6.40 10.51 8.59
N ALA A 97 7.04 10.76 9.73
CA ALA A 97 8.27 11.55 9.84
C ALA A 97 9.43 11.01 9.01
N ARG A 98 9.54 9.67 8.88
CA ARG A 98 10.65 8.97 8.21
C ARG A 98 10.17 7.88 7.27
N VAL A 99 9.15 8.17 6.45
CA VAL A 99 8.70 7.23 5.40
C VAL A 99 9.79 7.08 4.34
N PRO A 100 10.36 5.88 4.11
CA PRO A 100 11.38 5.71 3.09
C PRO A 100 10.83 5.98 1.69
N ALA A 101 11.63 6.57 0.80
CA ALA A 101 11.20 6.90 -0.57
C ALA A 101 10.73 5.67 -1.39
N PHE A 102 11.28 4.49 -1.09
CA PHE A 102 10.83 3.24 -1.71
C PHE A 102 9.52 2.71 -1.14
N TYR A 103 9.07 3.14 0.05
CA TYR A 103 7.88 2.58 0.67
C TYR A 103 6.65 2.97 -0.14
N TYR A 104 5.80 2.00 -0.47
CA TYR A 104 4.61 2.26 -1.25
C TYR A 104 3.52 2.91 -0.39
N ILE A 105 3.07 4.10 -0.79
CA ILE A 105 1.96 4.78 -0.16
C ILE A 105 0.66 4.49 -0.93
N PRO A 106 -0.33 3.82 -0.32
CA PRO A 106 -1.55 3.43 -1.02
C PRO A 106 -2.38 4.59 -1.57
N GLN A 107 -2.93 4.36 -2.75
CA GLN A 107 -3.83 5.18 -3.52
C GLN A 107 -5.30 4.80 -3.29
N ALA A 108 -6.21 5.60 -3.84
CA ALA A 108 -7.66 5.44 -3.74
C ALA A 108 -8.16 4.04 -4.11
N ASN A 109 -7.65 3.53 -5.23
CA ASN A 109 -8.09 2.34 -5.92
C ASN A 109 -7.25 1.11 -5.58
N ASP A 110 -6.27 1.23 -4.69
CA ASP A 110 -5.48 0.07 -4.27
C ASP A 110 -6.30 -0.92 -3.46
N CYS A 111 -5.86 -2.17 -3.50
CA CYS A 111 -6.45 -3.27 -2.75
C CYS A 111 -6.41 -3.03 -1.23
N LEU A 112 -7.29 -3.71 -0.50
CA LEU A 112 -7.46 -3.53 0.94
C LEU A 112 -6.18 -3.84 1.73
N VAL A 113 -5.42 -4.86 1.35
CA VAL A 113 -4.18 -5.24 2.06
C VAL A 113 -3.15 -4.10 2.09
N LEU A 114 -2.99 -3.35 1.00
CA LEU A 114 -2.08 -2.20 0.95
C LEU A 114 -2.54 -1.09 1.90
N LYS A 115 -3.84 -0.77 1.91
CA LYS A 115 -4.43 0.26 2.78
C LYS A 115 -4.36 -0.15 4.25
N GLU A 116 -4.70 -1.39 4.55
CA GLU A 116 -4.64 -1.93 5.91
C GLU A 116 -3.21 -1.90 6.45
N GLN A 117 -2.26 -2.44 5.70
CA GLN A 117 -0.87 -2.53 6.18
C GLN A 117 -0.19 -1.17 6.27
N TRP A 118 -0.58 -0.19 5.46
CA TRP A 118 -0.16 1.20 5.62
C TRP A 118 -0.67 1.81 6.93
N ILE A 119 -1.96 1.64 7.24
CA ILE A 119 -2.56 2.14 8.48
C ILE A 119 -1.90 1.49 9.70
N ARG A 120 -1.71 0.16 9.66
CA ARG A 120 -1.03 -0.57 10.73
C ARG A 120 0.46 -0.21 10.85
N ALA A 121 1.17 -0.02 9.74
CA ALA A 121 2.56 0.44 9.75
C ALA A 121 2.71 1.79 10.46
N LYS A 122 1.78 2.72 10.20
CA LYS A 122 1.77 4.03 10.83
C LYS A 122 1.44 3.97 12.31
N TYR A 123 0.29 3.42 12.69
CA TYR A 123 -0.25 3.67 14.02
C TYR A 123 -0.01 2.52 15.00
N GLU A 124 -0.06 1.27 14.52
CA GLU A 124 0.12 0.08 15.36
C GLU A 124 1.61 -0.24 15.54
N ARG A 125 2.37 -0.24 14.45
CA ARG A 125 3.79 -0.62 14.45
C ARG A 125 4.74 0.58 14.49
N GLN A 126 4.21 1.78 14.27
CA GLN A 126 4.94 3.05 14.39
C GLN A 126 6.24 3.08 13.58
N GLU A 127 6.24 2.43 12.41
CA GLU A 127 7.45 2.16 11.62
C GLU A 127 8.17 3.46 11.18
N PHE A 128 7.43 4.55 10.98
CA PHE A 128 7.95 5.79 10.38
C PHE A 128 8.08 6.97 11.35
N MET A 129 7.90 6.76 12.66
CA MET A 129 8.08 7.82 13.64
C MET A 129 9.57 8.23 13.76
N ALA A 130 9.85 9.44 14.26
CA ALA A 130 11.22 9.96 14.40
C ALA A 130 12.08 9.21 15.42
N ASP A 131 11.45 8.64 16.45
CA ASP A 131 12.02 7.83 17.53
C ASP A 131 12.00 6.32 17.24
N GLY A 132 11.29 5.89 16.18
CA GLY A 132 11.27 4.51 15.74
C GLY A 132 12.66 3.93 15.44
N LYS A 133 12.80 2.61 15.39
CA LYS A 133 14.03 2.00 14.85
C LYS A 133 14.20 2.47 13.41
N THR A 134 15.40 2.94 13.05
CA THR A 134 15.73 3.32 11.67
C THR A 134 15.32 2.17 10.74
N ILE A 135 14.38 2.42 9.82
CA ILE A 135 14.07 1.47 8.75
C ILE A 135 15.28 1.46 7.83
N SER A 136 16.27 0.62 8.12
CA SER A 136 17.29 0.30 7.14
C SER A 136 16.60 -0.22 5.88
N PRO A 137 17.09 0.12 4.67
CA PRO A 137 16.59 -0.50 3.46
C PRO A 137 16.59 -2.01 3.70
N PRO A 138 15.49 -2.73 3.44
CA PRO A 138 15.47 -4.17 3.63
C PRO A 138 16.62 -4.72 2.80
N GLY A 139 17.61 -5.28 3.50
CA GLY A 139 18.80 -5.85 2.89
C GLY A 139 18.43 -7.13 2.15
N ASN A 140 19.28 -8.14 2.24
CA ASN A 140 18.89 -9.45 1.75
C ASN A 140 17.67 -9.94 2.56
N ARG A 141 16.66 -10.47 1.87
CA ARG A 141 15.45 -11.02 2.49
C ARG A 141 15.28 -12.46 2.02
N GLU A 142 14.99 -13.36 2.94
CA GLU A 142 14.54 -14.70 2.60
C GLU A 142 13.27 -15.07 3.34
N GLY A 143 12.54 -16.03 2.80
CA GLY A 143 11.28 -16.49 3.37
C GLY A 143 10.49 -17.32 2.38
N PHE A 144 9.33 -17.79 2.81
CA PHE A 144 8.48 -18.64 2.00
C PHE A 144 7.31 -17.86 1.44
N LEU A 145 6.98 -18.10 0.18
CA LEU A 145 5.75 -17.62 -0.43
C LEU A 145 5.02 -18.80 -1.04
N TRP A 146 3.69 -18.75 -0.97
CA TRP A 146 2.84 -19.65 -1.72
C TRP A 146 2.84 -19.20 -3.17
N LYS A 147 3.38 -20.04 -4.06
CA LYS A 147 3.55 -19.72 -5.49
C LYS A 147 2.67 -20.62 -6.34
N ARG A 148 1.89 -20.02 -7.25
CA ARG A 148 1.11 -20.74 -8.25
C ARG A 148 2.00 -21.51 -9.23
N GLY A 149 1.69 -22.78 -9.44
CA GLY A 149 2.25 -23.63 -10.49
C GLY A 149 1.87 -23.10 -11.88
N ARG A 150 2.67 -23.45 -12.89
CA ARG A 150 2.44 -23.01 -14.27
C ARG A 150 1.21 -23.70 -14.87
N ASP A 151 1.12 -25.02 -14.68
CA ASP A 151 0.22 -25.87 -15.45
C ASP A 151 -0.96 -26.41 -14.63
N ASN A 152 -0.79 -26.57 -13.30
CA ASN A 152 -1.80 -27.19 -12.44
C ASN A 152 -2.61 -26.18 -11.60
N ALA A 153 -2.39 -24.87 -11.77
CA ALA A 153 -3.01 -23.78 -10.99
C ALA A 153 -2.88 -23.87 -9.46
N GLN A 154 -2.24 -24.90 -8.89
CA GLN A 154 -2.06 -25.10 -7.45
C GLN A 154 -0.99 -24.17 -6.89
N PHE A 155 -1.17 -23.74 -5.65
CA PHE A 155 -0.15 -22.99 -4.91
C PHE A 155 0.71 -23.95 -4.08
N LEU A 156 2.02 -23.81 -4.20
CA LEU A 156 2.97 -24.58 -3.41
C LEU A 156 3.92 -23.63 -2.69
N ARG A 157 4.30 -23.99 -1.46
CA ARG A 157 5.26 -23.24 -0.66
C ARG A 157 6.65 -23.29 -1.32
N ARG A 158 7.26 -22.12 -1.53
CA ARG A 158 8.57 -21.98 -2.21
C ARG A 158 9.43 -20.98 -1.43
N LYS A 159 10.72 -21.31 -1.25
CA LYS A 159 11.69 -20.38 -0.66
C LYS A 159 12.04 -19.32 -1.70
N PHE A 160 11.90 -18.05 -1.32
CA PHE A 160 12.38 -16.89 -2.07
C PHE A 160 13.55 -16.26 -1.33
N VAL A 161 14.52 -15.77 -2.09
CA VAL A 161 15.70 -15.07 -1.58
C VAL A 161 15.94 -13.85 -2.45
N LEU A 162 15.71 -12.67 -1.90
CA LEU A 162 16.09 -11.38 -2.47
C LEU A 162 17.50 -11.04 -2.01
N LEU A 163 18.42 -10.91 -2.95
CA LEU A 163 19.77 -10.41 -2.76
C LEU A 163 19.80 -8.97 -3.26
N ALA A 164 19.40 -8.02 -2.40
CA ALA A 164 19.15 -6.63 -2.78
C ALA A 164 20.40 -5.96 -3.34
N ARG A 165 21.56 -6.22 -2.73
CA ARG A 165 22.86 -5.67 -3.17
C ARG A 165 23.30 -6.19 -4.54
N GLU A 166 23.01 -7.46 -4.83
CA GLU A 166 23.33 -8.09 -6.11
C GLU A 166 22.28 -7.78 -7.19
N GLY A 167 21.13 -7.20 -6.81
CA GLY A 167 20.03 -6.96 -7.74
C GLY A 167 19.37 -8.25 -8.24
N LEU A 168 19.29 -9.28 -7.39
CA LEU A 168 18.75 -10.59 -7.78
C LEU A 168 17.62 -11.06 -6.87
N LEU A 169 16.55 -11.60 -7.45
CA LEU A 169 15.54 -12.40 -6.76
C LEU A 169 15.65 -13.85 -7.21
N LYS A 170 15.84 -14.77 -6.27
CA LYS A 170 15.93 -16.21 -6.52
C LYS A 170 14.75 -16.91 -5.87
N TYR A 171 14.30 -18.01 -6.46
CA TYR A 171 13.38 -18.92 -5.77
C TYR A 171 13.73 -20.38 -5.99
N TYR A 172 13.40 -21.20 -5.01
CA TYR A 172 13.75 -22.61 -4.95
C TYR A 172 12.47 -23.46 -4.86
N THR A 173 12.48 -24.61 -5.53
CA THR A 173 11.36 -25.57 -5.48
C THR A 173 11.37 -26.44 -4.23
N LYS A 174 12.56 -26.66 -3.68
CA LYS A 174 12.81 -27.42 -2.44
C LYS A 174 13.77 -26.59 -1.58
N GLU A 175 13.73 -26.74 -0.27
CA GLU A 175 14.66 -26.05 0.65
C GLU A 175 16.09 -26.53 0.44
N GLU A 176 16.27 -27.84 0.29
CA GLU A 176 17.53 -28.48 -0.05
C GLU A 176 17.51 -28.90 -1.53
N GLY A 177 18.24 -28.17 -2.37
CA GLY A 177 18.30 -28.44 -3.80
C GLY A 177 19.60 -27.92 -4.43
N LYS A 178 20.00 -28.51 -5.56
CA LYS A 178 21.25 -28.21 -6.27
C LYS A 178 21.37 -26.76 -6.81
N GLY A 179 20.33 -25.94 -6.70
CA GLY A 179 20.35 -24.55 -7.13
C GLY A 179 18.96 -23.91 -7.26
N PRO A 180 18.90 -22.60 -7.55
CA PRO A 180 17.63 -21.89 -7.71
C PRO A 180 16.89 -22.36 -8.96
N LYS A 181 15.55 -22.48 -8.85
CA LYS A 181 14.69 -22.79 -10.00
C LYS A 181 14.65 -21.63 -11.00
N ALA A 182 14.74 -20.40 -10.51
CA ALA A 182 14.96 -19.22 -11.32
C ALA A 182 15.79 -18.19 -10.57
N VAL A 183 16.60 -17.46 -11.34
CA VAL A 183 17.31 -16.24 -10.93
C VAL A 183 16.73 -15.11 -11.76
N ILE A 184 16.23 -14.07 -11.09
CA ILE A 184 15.48 -12.97 -11.71
C ILE A 184 16.24 -11.68 -11.41
N SER A 185 16.60 -10.94 -12.46
CA SER A 185 17.24 -9.62 -12.30
C SER A 185 16.21 -8.59 -11.86
N ILE A 186 16.59 -7.77 -10.88
CA ILE A 186 15.80 -6.62 -10.41
C ILE A 186 15.64 -5.56 -11.50
N ARG A 187 16.54 -5.48 -12.49
CA ARG A 187 16.45 -4.55 -13.61
C ARG A 187 15.10 -4.65 -14.34
N ASP A 188 14.68 -5.87 -14.65
CA ASP A 188 13.52 -6.14 -15.48
C ASP A 188 12.30 -6.61 -14.66
N LEU A 189 12.40 -6.58 -13.33
CA LEU A 189 11.35 -7.02 -12.42
C LEU A 189 10.32 -5.90 -12.18
N ASN A 190 9.04 -6.27 -12.22
CA ASN A 190 7.94 -5.47 -11.72
C ASN A 190 7.09 -6.29 -10.74
N ALA A 191 6.44 -5.61 -9.80
CA ALA A 191 5.55 -6.24 -8.82
C ALA A 191 4.28 -5.40 -8.66
N THR A 192 3.12 -6.04 -8.68
CA THR A 192 1.81 -5.40 -8.54
C THR A 192 0.85 -6.31 -7.77
N PHE A 193 0.08 -5.74 -6.84
CA PHE A 193 -0.99 -6.50 -6.18
C PHE A 193 -2.14 -6.75 -7.17
N GLU A 194 -2.55 -8.01 -7.29
CA GLU A 194 -3.53 -8.51 -8.28
C GLU A 194 -4.51 -9.47 -7.60
N THR A 195 -5.12 -9.00 -6.50
CA THR A 195 -5.85 -9.83 -5.54
C THR A 195 -7.02 -10.60 -6.14
N GLU A 196 -7.82 -9.96 -7.00
CA GLU A 196 -8.97 -10.57 -7.68
C GLU A 196 -8.53 -11.63 -8.68
N LYS A 197 -7.56 -11.29 -9.55
CA LYS A 197 -7.01 -12.19 -10.57
C LYS A 197 -6.36 -13.44 -9.97
N ILE A 198 -5.72 -13.28 -8.82
CA ILE A 198 -5.06 -14.38 -8.11
C ILE A 198 -6.08 -15.20 -7.29
N GLY A 199 -7.23 -14.61 -6.94
CA GLY A 199 -8.23 -15.21 -6.06
C GLY A 199 -7.76 -15.25 -4.61
N ASN A 200 -6.93 -14.28 -4.19
CA ASN A 200 -6.41 -14.22 -2.83
C ASN A 200 -6.22 -12.75 -2.39
N PRO A 201 -6.66 -12.36 -1.17
CA PRO A 201 -6.56 -10.98 -0.69
C PRO A 201 -5.13 -10.45 -0.57
N HIS A 202 -4.14 -11.35 -0.54
CA HIS A 202 -2.71 -11.06 -0.47
C HIS A 202 -1.98 -11.41 -1.77
N GLY A 203 -2.71 -11.55 -2.88
CA GLY A 203 -2.16 -11.90 -4.18
C GLY A 203 -1.24 -10.81 -4.74
N LEU A 204 0.03 -11.16 -4.94
CA LEU A 204 1.05 -10.36 -5.60
C LEU A 204 1.47 -11.02 -6.92
N GLN A 205 1.41 -10.25 -8.01
CA GLN A 205 1.96 -10.63 -9.30
C GLN A 205 3.36 -10.05 -9.45
N ILE A 206 4.36 -10.91 -9.64
CA ILE A 206 5.73 -10.53 -10.00
C ILE A 206 5.92 -10.85 -11.49
N THR A 207 6.36 -9.87 -12.26
CA THR A 207 6.66 -10.06 -13.69
C THR A 207 8.11 -9.75 -13.99
N TYR A 208 8.70 -10.51 -14.89
CA TYR A 208 10.08 -10.28 -15.33
C TYR A 208 10.29 -10.74 -16.77
N ARG A 209 11.26 -10.15 -17.45
CA ARG A 209 11.64 -10.53 -18.81
C ARG A 209 12.62 -11.72 -18.77
N ARG A 210 12.38 -12.74 -19.59
CA ARG A 210 13.29 -13.87 -19.81
C ARG A 210 13.22 -14.28 -21.28
N GLU A 211 14.37 -14.30 -21.96
CA GLU A 211 14.49 -14.73 -23.36
C GLU A 211 13.48 -13.99 -24.27
N GLY A 212 13.34 -12.67 -24.10
CA GLY A 212 12.40 -11.85 -24.88
C GLY A 212 10.92 -11.94 -24.45
N HIS A 213 10.56 -12.87 -23.56
CA HIS A 213 9.18 -13.05 -23.09
C HIS A 213 8.95 -12.53 -21.67
N ILE A 214 7.74 -12.06 -21.39
CA ILE A 214 7.32 -11.71 -20.02
C ILE A 214 6.85 -12.98 -19.30
N ARG A 215 7.49 -13.30 -18.17
CA ARG A 215 7.05 -14.34 -17.25
C ARG A 215 6.23 -13.74 -16.12
N ASN A 216 5.21 -14.47 -15.67
CA ASN A 216 4.35 -14.10 -14.55
C ASN A 216 4.53 -15.11 -13.41
N LEU A 217 4.86 -14.62 -12.21
CA LEU A 217 4.76 -15.37 -10.97
C LEU A 217 3.59 -14.82 -10.18
N PHE A 218 2.65 -15.69 -9.82
CA PHE A 218 1.57 -15.36 -8.90
C PHE A 218 1.92 -15.93 -7.54
N VAL A 219 2.05 -15.07 -6.55
CA VAL A 219 2.44 -15.44 -5.19
C VAL A 219 1.50 -14.81 -4.17
N TYR A 220 1.42 -15.40 -2.99
CA TYR A 220 0.81 -14.76 -1.83
C TYR A 220 1.53 -15.21 -0.54
N HIS A 221 1.21 -14.54 0.55
CA HIS A 221 1.54 -14.96 1.90
C HIS A 221 0.28 -14.91 2.77
N GLU A 222 0.17 -15.77 3.78
CA GLU A 222 -1.01 -15.80 4.67
C GLU A 222 -1.10 -14.51 5.50
N SER A 223 0.04 -14.00 5.98
CA SER A 223 0.14 -12.66 6.58
C SER A 223 0.19 -11.56 5.52
N GLY A 224 -0.74 -10.60 5.62
CA GLY A 224 -0.76 -9.39 4.80
C GLY A 224 0.46 -8.49 5.02
N LYS A 225 0.98 -8.44 6.26
CA LYS A 225 2.23 -7.71 6.57
C LYS A 225 3.39 -8.28 5.77
N GLU A 226 3.59 -9.59 5.82
CA GLU A 226 4.71 -10.23 5.15
C GLU A 226 4.71 -10.01 3.64
N ILE A 227 3.56 -10.11 2.97
CA ILE A 227 3.51 -9.87 1.51
C ILE A 227 3.77 -8.39 1.16
N VAL A 228 3.30 -7.46 1.99
CA VAL A 228 3.56 -6.02 1.80
C VAL A 228 5.02 -5.69 2.08
N ASP A 229 5.64 -6.34 3.06
CA ASP A 229 7.07 -6.21 3.34
C ASP A 229 7.92 -6.78 2.18
N TRP A 230 7.54 -7.93 1.60
CA TRP A 230 8.17 -8.44 0.37
C TRP A 230 8.05 -7.45 -0.79
N PHE A 231 6.86 -6.86 -0.98
CA PHE A 231 6.64 -5.86 -2.02
C PHE A 231 7.52 -4.62 -1.81
N ASN A 232 7.57 -4.07 -0.59
CA ASN A 232 8.43 -2.93 -0.27
C ASN A 232 9.92 -3.28 -0.32
N ALA A 233 10.32 -4.52 -0.07
CA ALA A 233 11.70 -4.98 -0.24
C ALA A 233 12.12 -5.04 -1.71
N LEU A 234 11.25 -5.54 -2.59
CA LEU A 234 11.48 -5.48 -4.03
C LEU A 234 11.57 -4.02 -4.50
N ARG A 235 10.72 -3.14 -3.98
CA ARG A 235 10.77 -1.71 -4.25
C ARG A 235 12.08 -1.06 -3.79
N ALA A 236 12.59 -1.41 -2.61
CA ALA A 236 13.87 -0.92 -2.12
C ALA A 236 15.03 -1.34 -3.04
N ALA A 237 15.10 -2.63 -3.40
CA ALA A 237 16.12 -3.15 -4.31
C ALA A 237 16.04 -2.51 -5.70
N ARG A 238 14.83 -2.28 -6.21
CA ARG A 238 14.57 -1.55 -7.46
C ARG A 238 15.07 -0.10 -7.40
N LEU A 239 14.78 0.62 -6.32
CA LEU A 239 15.26 2.00 -6.15
C LEU A 239 16.78 2.05 -6.08
N GLN A 240 17.42 1.11 -5.37
CA GLN A 240 18.87 1.01 -5.31
C GLN A 240 19.46 0.78 -6.71
N TYR A 241 18.91 -0.16 -7.48
CA TYR A 241 19.32 -0.38 -8.87
C TYR A 241 19.18 0.90 -9.72
N LEU A 242 18.04 1.59 -9.63
CA LEU A 242 17.78 2.81 -10.40
C LEU A 242 18.76 3.94 -10.06
N LYS A 243 19.09 4.13 -8.78
CA LYS A 243 20.09 5.13 -8.36
C LYS A 243 21.47 4.85 -8.92
N THR A 244 21.85 3.58 -9.02
CA THR A 244 23.14 3.18 -9.60
C THR A 244 23.13 3.29 -11.13
N ALA A 245 22.01 2.97 -11.77
CA ALA A 245 21.88 3.00 -13.23
C ALA A 245 21.69 4.42 -13.80
N PHE A 246 21.12 5.33 -13.02
CA PHE A 246 20.80 6.71 -13.40
C PHE A 246 21.23 7.70 -12.30
N PRO A 247 22.54 7.80 -12.00
CA PRO A 247 23.07 8.62 -10.91
C PRO A 247 22.79 10.13 -11.08
N GLU A 248 22.56 10.58 -12.31
CA GLU A 248 22.23 11.96 -12.67
C GLU A 248 20.79 12.35 -12.34
N LEU A 249 19.89 11.38 -12.17
CA LEU A 249 18.48 11.67 -11.90
C LEU A 249 18.21 11.83 -10.40
N PRO A 250 17.43 12.85 -9.99
CA PRO A 250 17.04 13.01 -8.61
C PRO A 250 16.13 11.85 -8.16
N GLU A 251 16.19 11.48 -6.88
CA GLU A 251 15.42 10.36 -6.32
C GLU A 251 13.90 10.49 -6.59
N SER A 252 13.38 11.72 -6.56
CA SER A 252 11.97 12.03 -6.83
C SER A 252 11.51 11.57 -8.22
N GLU A 253 12.39 11.57 -9.22
CA GLU A 253 12.09 11.10 -10.58
C GLU A 253 12.22 9.58 -10.71
N LEU A 254 13.03 8.95 -9.85
CA LEU A 254 13.20 7.50 -9.82
C LEU A 254 12.04 6.78 -9.12
N VAL A 255 11.44 7.39 -8.09
CA VAL A 255 10.36 6.77 -7.28
C VAL A 255 9.17 6.26 -8.12
N PRO A 256 8.65 7.00 -9.12
CA PRO A 256 7.60 6.51 -10.01
C PRO A 256 8.00 5.29 -10.87
N LEU A 257 9.30 5.05 -11.05
CA LEU A 257 9.85 3.98 -11.91
C LEU A 257 10.15 2.67 -11.16
N ILE A 258 10.05 2.69 -9.82
CA ILE A 258 10.37 1.54 -8.96
C ILE A 258 9.50 0.33 -9.31
N THR A 259 8.17 0.50 -9.25
CA THR A 259 7.16 -0.50 -9.65
C THR A 259 6.02 0.22 -10.37
N ARG A 260 5.49 -0.39 -11.42
CA ARG A 260 4.47 0.19 -12.29
C ARG A 260 3.17 -0.60 -12.16
N ASN A 261 2.09 0.08 -11.80
CA ASN A 261 0.74 -0.46 -11.93
C ASN A 261 0.35 -0.50 -13.42
N TYR A 262 -0.50 -1.45 -13.79
CA TYR A 262 -1.00 -1.52 -15.16
C TYR A 262 -1.98 -0.37 -15.42
N LEU A 263 -1.84 0.32 -16.57
CA LEU A 263 -2.68 1.46 -16.92
C LEU A 263 -4.14 1.05 -17.13
N LYS A 264 -4.35 -0.08 -17.83
CA LYS A 264 -5.64 -0.75 -18.02
C LYS A 264 -5.39 -2.25 -18.12
N GLN A 265 -6.34 -3.04 -17.63
CA GLN A 265 -6.44 -4.47 -17.87
C GLN A 265 -7.90 -4.80 -18.19
N GLY A 266 -8.10 -5.78 -19.06
CA GLY A 266 -9.43 -6.25 -19.44
C GLY A 266 -9.34 -7.29 -20.55
N PHE A 267 -10.47 -7.92 -20.83
CA PHE A 267 -10.62 -8.74 -22.02
C PHE A 267 -10.74 -7.83 -23.24
N MET A 268 -10.05 -8.19 -24.31
CA MET A 268 -10.15 -7.51 -25.60
C MET A 268 -10.11 -8.56 -26.70
N GLU A 269 -10.95 -8.38 -27.70
CA GLU A 269 -10.92 -9.18 -28.92
C GLU A 269 -9.89 -8.61 -29.88
N LYS A 270 -9.04 -9.47 -30.45
CA LYS A 270 -8.13 -9.10 -31.53
C LYS A 270 -8.14 -10.15 -32.63
N THR A 271 -7.94 -9.70 -33.86
CA THR A 271 -7.71 -10.58 -35.01
C THR A 271 -6.22 -10.92 -35.11
N GLY A 272 -5.94 -12.12 -35.61
CA GLY A 272 -4.57 -12.52 -35.97
C GLY A 272 -4.07 -11.80 -37.23
N PRO A 273 -2.75 -11.85 -37.53
CA PRO A 273 -2.16 -11.26 -38.74
C PRO A 273 -2.75 -11.84 -40.04
N LYS A 274 -3.35 -13.02 -39.96
CA LYS A 274 -4.16 -13.62 -41.02
C LYS A 274 -5.57 -13.71 -40.47
N VAL A 275 -6.51 -13.09 -41.17
CA VAL A 275 -7.95 -13.12 -40.90
C VAL A 275 -8.39 -14.59 -40.75
N TYR A 276 -9.45 -14.81 -39.98
CA TYR A 276 -10.02 -16.07 -39.46
C TYR A 276 -9.50 -16.43 -38.06
N TYR A 277 -10.40 -16.32 -37.08
CA TYR A 277 -10.28 -16.52 -35.63
C TYR A 277 -10.01 -15.27 -34.77
N VAL A 278 -11.02 -14.98 -33.94
CA VAL A 278 -10.98 -14.01 -32.84
C VAL A 278 -10.44 -14.75 -31.63
N ASP A 279 -9.28 -14.32 -31.13
CA ASP A 279 -8.69 -14.90 -29.92
C ASP A 279 -8.83 -13.87 -28.78
N GLN A 280 -9.39 -14.28 -27.64
CA GLN A 280 -9.42 -13.44 -26.44
C GLN A 280 -8.00 -13.34 -25.87
N MET A 281 -7.38 -12.17 -25.95
CA MET A 281 -6.08 -11.89 -25.33
C MET A 281 -6.18 -10.79 -24.28
N VAL A 282 -5.46 -10.97 -23.18
CA VAL A 282 -5.25 -9.91 -22.19
C VAL A 282 -4.11 -9.01 -22.66
N VAL A 283 -4.43 -7.79 -23.10
CA VAL A 283 -3.42 -6.79 -23.47
C VAL A 283 -2.97 -6.03 -22.21
N LYS A 284 -1.65 -5.99 -21.98
CA LYS A 284 -1.02 -5.23 -20.90
C LYS A 284 -0.09 -4.19 -21.50
N THR A 285 -0.51 -2.92 -21.53
CA THR A 285 0.36 -1.82 -21.99
C THR A 285 1.14 -1.26 -20.80
N ALA A 286 2.47 -1.43 -20.82
CA ALA A 286 3.39 -0.69 -19.96
C ALA A 286 4.27 0.18 -20.88
N VAL A 287 4.39 1.47 -20.57
CA VAL A 287 5.22 2.40 -21.36
C VAL A 287 6.69 2.18 -21.01
N GLU A 288 7.52 1.89 -22.02
CA GLU A 288 8.97 2.14 -21.99
C GLU A 288 9.16 3.64 -22.27
N GLY A 289 9.38 4.42 -21.21
CA GLY A 289 9.69 5.84 -21.32
C GLY A 289 11.20 6.02 -21.47
N VAL A 290 11.70 5.99 -22.69
CA VAL A 290 12.94 6.70 -23.07
C VAL A 290 12.54 7.62 -24.20
N ARG A 291 12.39 8.92 -23.90
CA ARG A 291 12.42 9.95 -24.94
C ARG A 291 13.88 10.07 -25.37
N GLN A 292 14.20 9.59 -26.56
CA GLN A 292 15.29 10.15 -27.34
C GLN A 292 14.83 11.53 -27.81
N SER A 293 15.51 12.58 -27.38
CA SER A 293 15.50 13.86 -28.06
C SER A 293 16.80 13.95 -28.87
N VAL A 294 16.62 14.07 -30.19
CA VAL A 294 17.57 14.73 -31.11
C VAL A 294 17.61 16.21 -30.75
#